data_AF-A0A645C4U0-F1
#
_entry.id   AF-A0A645C4U0-F1
#
_cell.length_a   1.000
_cell.length_b   1.000
_cell.length_c   1.000
_cell.angle_alpha   90.00
_cell.angle_beta   90.00
_cell.angle_gamma   90.00
#
_symmetry.space_group_name_H-M   'P 1'
#
loop_
_entity.id
_entity.type
_entity.pdbx_description
1 polymer ?
#
loop_
_entity_poly.entity_id
_entity_poly.type
_entity_poly.pdbx_seq_one_letter_code
_entity_poly.pdbx_strand_id
1 'polypeptide(L)'
;MSDTMVVKGEDDESPRKCTLKMAPGLGLVKGIMIDQHFAQRGRIGRLLTGIAQNPEVLGIGIDEDTAIVVKDSGEAQVVGSGAVYFLDARNITHSNASEQYYDEVLSMFNVSLHVLKEGDRFNLLTKLPFEEENSRNENNRD
;
A
#
# COMPACT_ATOMS: atom_id res chain seq x y z
N MET A 1 -9.08 -1.81 9.82
CA MET A 1 -7.96 -1.19 10.56
C MET A 1 -6.82 -2.19 10.66
N SER A 2 -5.60 -1.77 10.30
CA SER A 2 -4.40 -2.62 10.17
C SER A 2 -3.81 -3.08 11.50
N ASP A 3 -2.90 -4.06 11.45
CA ASP A 3 -2.05 -4.46 12.60
C ASP A 3 -1.00 -3.38 12.92
N THR A 4 -0.47 -2.70 11.90
CA THR A 4 0.52 -1.63 12.05
C THR A 4 -0.03 -0.31 11.48
N MET A 5 0.15 0.79 12.22
CA MET A 5 -0.29 2.13 11.83
C MET A 5 0.90 3.09 11.74
N VAL A 6 0.91 3.93 10.70
CA VAL A 6 1.82 5.09 10.59
C VAL A 6 1.24 6.25 11.41
N VAL A 7 1.98 6.67 12.44
CA VAL A 7 1.51 7.69 13.39
C VAL A 7 2.19 9.04 13.16
N LYS A 8 3.43 9.04 12.64
CA LYS A 8 4.19 10.26 12.32
C LYS A 8 5.23 9.96 11.25
N GLY A 9 5.45 10.92 10.36
CA GLY A 9 6.49 10.95 9.33
C GLY A 9 6.47 12.32 8.65
N GLU A 10 7.55 12.70 7.99
CA GLU A 10 7.57 13.89 7.12
C GLU A 10 6.89 13.55 5.79
N ASP A 11 6.06 14.46 5.31
CA ASP A 11 5.34 14.38 4.05
C ASP A 11 6.19 15.15 2.99
N ASP A 12 6.06 14.83 1.69
CA ASP A 12 6.66 15.55 0.55
C ASP A 12 8.21 15.62 0.44
N GLU A 13 8.95 14.85 1.25
CA GLU A 13 10.41 14.69 1.16
C GLU A 13 10.82 13.29 0.65
N SER A 14 12.08 13.15 0.22
CA SER A 14 12.61 11.83 -0.11
C SER A 14 12.50 10.91 1.12
N PRO A 15 12.02 9.66 0.98
CA PRO A 15 11.93 8.75 2.11
C PRO A 15 13.28 8.56 2.78
N ARG A 16 13.31 8.70 4.11
CA ARG A 16 14.50 8.58 4.94
C ARG A 16 14.31 7.45 5.93
N LYS A 17 15.41 6.81 6.32
CA LYS A 17 15.40 5.73 7.31
C LYS A 17 14.85 6.23 8.65
N CYS A 18 14.13 5.37 9.37
CA CYS A 18 13.80 5.51 10.80
C CYS A 18 13.13 6.83 11.27
N THR A 19 12.63 7.67 10.36
CA THR A 19 11.81 8.85 10.69
C THR A 19 10.33 8.50 10.91
N LEU A 20 9.93 7.29 10.54
CA LEU A 20 8.56 6.80 10.70
C LEU A 20 8.33 6.29 12.12
N LYS A 21 7.27 6.79 12.78
CA LYS A 21 6.77 6.19 14.02
C LYS A 21 5.61 5.26 13.71
N MET A 22 5.80 3.98 14.02
CA MET A 22 4.76 2.94 13.91
C MET A 22 4.17 2.63 15.28
N ALA A 23 2.89 2.30 15.32
CA ALA A 23 2.21 1.80 16.51
C ALA A 23 1.30 0.61 16.17
N PRO A 24 0.99 -0.26 17.16
CA PRO A 24 -0.04 -1.27 16.99
C PRO A 24 -1.39 -0.62 16.63
N GLY A 25 -2.04 -1.17 15.61
CA GLY A 25 -3.42 -0.83 15.27
C GLY A 25 -4.43 -1.74 15.97
N LEU A 26 -5.68 -1.70 15.51
CA LEU A 26 -6.76 -2.54 16.05
C LEU A 26 -6.72 -3.99 15.55
N GLY A 27 -5.90 -4.29 14.53
CA GLY A 27 -5.69 -5.65 14.02
C GLY A 27 -6.93 -6.32 13.43
N LEU A 28 -7.81 -5.54 12.79
CA LEU A 28 -9.00 -6.08 12.11
C LEU A 28 -8.64 -6.82 10.82
N VAL A 29 -7.54 -6.42 10.17
CA VAL A 29 -6.96 -7.11 9.02
C VAL A 29 -5.47 -7.27 9.28
N LYS A 30 -5.00 -8.52 9.21
CA LYS A 30 -3.64 -8.88 9.57
C LYS A 30 -2.64 -8.69 8.44
N GLY A 31 -1.39 -8.42 8.79
CA GLY A 31 -0.28 -8.36 7.81
C GLY A 31 -0.36 -7.20 6.82
N ILE A 32 -1.11 -6.16 7.14
CA ILE A 32 -1.21 -4.94 6.33
C ILE A 32 -0.82 -3.70 7.15
N MET A 33 -0.36 -2.65 6.46
CA MET A 33 -0.12 -1.31 6.98
C MET A 33 -0.94 -0.32 6.15
N ILE A 34 -1.78 0.49 6.79
CA ILE A 34 -2.65 1.44 6.10
C ILE A 34 -2.14 2.85 6.30
N ASP A 35 -2.20 3.62 5.22
CA ASP A 35 -2.02 5.05 5.17
C ASP A 35 -3.19 5.74 4.43
N GLN A 36 -3.55 6.95 4.82
CA GLN A 36 -4.77 7.68 4.42
C GLN A 36 -4.43 9.10 3.96
N HIS A 37 -5.31 9.77 3.19
CA HIS A 37 -5.00 11.02 2.46
C HIS A 37 -3.73 10.87 1.61
N PHE A 38 -3.58 9.73 0.94
CA PHE A 38 -2.29 9.23 0.50
C PHE A 38 -1.63 10.09 -0.57
N ALA A 39 -2.24 10.21 -1.76
CA ALA A 39 -1.67 10.99 -2.85
C ALA A 39 -1.69 12.50 -2.56
N GLN A 40 -2.72 12.98 -1.86
CA GLN A 40 -2.95 14.41 -1.59
C GLN A 40 -1.84 15.04 -0.72
N ARG A 41 -1.11 14.22 0.04
CA ARG A 41 -0.04 14.67 0.96
C ARG A 41 1.32 14.00 0.67
N GLY A 42 1.49 13.46 -0.54
CA GLY A 42 2.75 12.85 -0.96
C GLY A 42 3.23 11.69 -0.08
N ARG A 43 2.31 10.90 0.49
CA ARG A 43 2.61 9.91 1.55
C ARG A 43 3.22 8.60 1.06
N ILE A 44 3.58 8.52 -0.22
CA ILE A 44 4.24 7.34 -0.77
C ILE A 44 5.60 7.07 -0.11
N GLY A 45 6.39 8.11 0.15
CA GLY A 45 7.71 7.97 0.76
C GLY A 45 7.64 7.34 2.15
N ARG A 46 6.74 7.84 3.01
CA ARG A 46 6.62 7.32 4.37
C ARG A 46 6.07 5.88 4.40
N LEU A 47 5.14 5.54 3.49
CA LEU A 47 4.65 4.17 3.38
C LEU A 47 5.73 3.22 2.85
N LEU A 48 6.53 3.65 1.86
CA LEU A 48 7.72 2.93 1.40
C LEU A 48 8.71 2.67 2.55
N THR A 49 8.95 3.67 3.39
CA THR A 49 9.81 3.53 4.58
C THR A 49 9.27 2.48 5.55
N GLY A 50 7.96 2.47 5.78
CA GLY A 50 7.30 1.50 6.66
C GLY A 50 7.43 0.06 6.15
N ILE A 51 7.18 -0.17 4.86
CA ILE A 51 7.33 -1.51 4.26
C ILE A 51 8.80 -1.90 4.10
N ALA A 52 9.73 -0.95 3.96
CA ALA A 52 11.16 -1.25 3.92
C ALA A 52 11.67 -1.87 5.23
N GLN A 53 11.10 -1.42 6.35
CA GLN A 53 11.38 -1.96 7.68
C GLN A 53 10.64 -3.26 7.95
N ASN A 54 9.52 -3.52 7.26
CA ASN A 54 8.70 -4.72 7.41
C ASN A 54 8.26 -5.28 6.03
N PRO A 55 9.17 -5.90 5.24
CA PRO A 55 8.87 -6.32 3.87
C PRO A 55 7.73 -7.33 3.72
N GLU A 56 7.42 -8.08 4.78
CA GLU A 56 6.31 -9.04 4.82
C GLU A 56 4.93 -8.36 4.84
N VAL A 57 4.87 -7.10 5.32
CA VAL A 57 3.63 -6.35 5.44
C VAL A 57 3.25 -5.72 4.10
N LEU A 58 1.99 -5.86 3.69
CA LEU A 58 1.45 -5.15 2.54
C LEU A 58 1.14 -3.70 2.91
N GLY A 59 1.77 -2.74 2.24
CA GLY A 59 1.44 -1.32 2.37
C GLY A 59 0.18 -0.98 1.58
N ILE A 60 -0.76 -0.25 2.16
CA ILE A 60 -2.00 0.19 1.51
C ILE A 60 -2.16 1.69 1.71
N GLY A 61 -2.00 2.47 0.66
CA GLY A 61 -2.30 3.90 0.62
C GLY A 61 -3.70 4.14 0.09
N ILE A 62 -4.54 4.86 0.83
CA ILE A 62 -5.92 5.16 0.46
C ILE A 62 -6.07 6.68 0.31
N ASP A 63 -6.57 7.10 -0.85
CA ASP A 63 -6.87 8.50 -1.12
C ASP A 63 -8.09 9.01 -0.35
N GLU A 64 -8.31 10.32 -0.42
CA GLU A 64 -9.56 10.95 0.02
C GLU A 64 -10.78 10.38 -0.71
N ASP A 65 -11.94 10.41 -0.04
CA ASP A 65 -13.21 9.94 -0.59
C ASP A 65 -13.13 8.53 -1.20
N THR A 66 -12.26 7.69 -0.63
CA THR A 66 -11.95 6.35 -1.11
C THR A 66 -11.83 5.38 0.05
N ALA A 67 -12.23 4.13 -0.16
CA ALA A 67 -12.12 3.06 0.82
C ALA A 67 -11.93 1.70 0.15
N ILE A 68 -11.55 0.71 0.96
CA ILE A 68 -11.62 -0.70 0.60
C ILE A 68 -12.67 -1.42 1.45
N VAL A 69 -13.50 -2.22 0.79
CA VAL A 69 -14.41 -3.17 1.45
C VAL A 69 -13.73 -4.53 1.45
N VAL A 70 -13.40 -5.04 2.64
CA VAL A 70 -12.72 -6.32 2.81
C VAL A 70 -13.74 -7.39 3.20
N LYS A 71 -13.77 -8.48 2.44
CA LYS A 71 -14.58 -9.67 2.73
C LYS A 71 -13.77 -10.69 3.51
N ASP A 72 -14.46 -11.61 4.19
CA ASP A 72 -13.83 -12.71 4.94
C ASP A 72 -12.98 -13.63 4.04
N SER A 73 -13.23 -13.64 2.73
CA SER A 73 -12.41 -14.36 1.74
C SER A 73 -11.03 -13.76 1.52
N GLY A 74 -10.73 -12.58 2.07
CA GLY A 74 -9.51 -11.82 1.81
C GLY A 74 -9.57 -10.98 0.52
N GLU A 75 -10.73 -10.90 -0.13
CA GLU A 75 -10.97 -9.99 -1.24
C GLU A 75 -11.21 -8.56 -0.73
N ALA A 76 -10.44 -7.61 -1.24
CA ALA A 76 -10.62 -6.19 -1.04
C ALA A 76 -11.13 -5.54 -2.32
N GLN A 77 -12.28 -4.87 -2.25
CA GLN A 77 -12.84 -4.10 -3.38
C GLN A 77 -12.70 -2.61 -3.11
N VAL A 78 -12.24 -1.85 -4.10
CA VAL A 78 -12.14 -0.38 -4.01
C VAL A 78 -13.51 0.26 -4.25
N VAL A 79 -13.87 1.20 -3.38
CA VAL A 79 -15.07 2.04 -3.50
C VAL A 79 -14.71 3.52 -3.28
N GLY A 80 -15.38 4.43 -3.97
CA GLY A 80 -15.13 5.87 -3.88
C GLY A 80 -14.43 6.45 -5.11
N SER A 81 -14.06 7.73 -5.06
CA SER A 81 -13.69 8.52 -6.25
C SER A 81 -12.19 8.60 -6.56
N GLY A 82 -11.33 8.27 -5.59
CA GLY A 82 -9.88 8.26 -5.72
C GLY A 82 -9.30 6.87 -5.99
N ALA A 83 -8.03 6.68 -5.63
CA ALA A 83 -7.31 5.43 -5.83
C ALA A 83 -6.86 4.77 -4.53
N VAL A 84 -6.64 3.45 -4.62
CA VAL A 84 -5.98 2.67 -3.57
C VAL A 84 -4.68 2.09 -4.13
N TYR A 85 -3.60 2.32 -3.40
CA TYR A 85 -2.23 1.94 -3.75
C TYR A 85 -1.82 0.77 -2.88
N PHE A 86 -1.51 -0.38 -3.49
CA PHE A 86 -0.99 -1.56 -2.81
C PHE A 86 0.50 -1.69 -3.11
N LEU A 87 1.34 -1.60 -2.07
CA LEU A 87 2.78 -1.72 -2.16
C LEU A 87 3.24 -3.04 -1.52
N ASP A 88 3.86 -3.89 -2.32
CA ASP A 88 4.41 -5.18 -1.88
C ASP A 88 5.94 -5.17 -1.98
N ALA A 89 6.58 -5.39 -0.84
CA ALA A 89 8.04 -5.42 -0.70
C ALA A 89 8.59 -6.84 -0.49
N ARG A 90 7.79 -7.91 -0.58
CA ARG A 90 8.27 -9.30 -0.39
C ARG A 90 9.37 -9.71 -1.37
N ASN A 91 9.36 -9.15 -2.58
CA ASN A 91 10.28 -9.51 -3.65
C ASN A 91 11.43 -8.50 -3.84
N ILE A 92 11.66 -7.61 -2.87
CA ILE A 92 12.73 -6.61 -2.99
C ILE A 92 14.09 -7.29 -3.13
N THR A 93 14.92 -6.77 -4.03
CA THR A 93 16.27 -7.31 -4.30
C THR A 93 17.36 -6.54 -3.57
N HIS A 94 17.02 -5.35 -3.06
CA HIS A 94 17.90 -4.49 -2.29
C HIS A 94 17.07 -3.57 -1.40
N SER A 95 17.56 -3.32 -0.19
CA SER A 95 17.08 -2.25 0.68
C SER A 95 18.21 -1.79 1.60
N ASN A 96 18.37 -0.47 1.76
CA ASN A 96 19.31 0.08 2.73
C ASN A 96 18.68 0.35 4.11
N ALA A 97 17.43 -0.07 4.36
CA ALA A 97 16.63 0.27 5.54
C ALA A 97 17.12 -0.30 6.90
N SER A 98 18.32 -0.85 6.98
CA SER A 98 18.88 -1.36 8.25
C SER A 98 19.10 -0.23 9.27
N GLU A 99 18.99 -0.57 10.55
CA GLU A 99 19.07 0.36 11.69
C GLU A 99 20.45 0.99 11.91
N GLN A 100 21.46 0.70 11.07
CA GLN A 100 22.82 1.18 11.31
C GLN A 100 23.03 2.67 11.01
N TYR A 101 22.18 3.29 10.17
CA TYR A 101 22.32 4.69 9.77
C TYR A 101 20.95 5.36 9.68
N TYR A 102 20.63 6.27 10.60
CA TYR A 102 19.26 6.76 10.83
C TYR A 102 18.80 7.93 9.93
N ASP A 103 19.63 8.44 9.00
CA ASP A 103 19.32 9.66 8.25
C ASP A 103 19.80 9.63 6.78
N GLU A 104 19.95 8.44 6.22
CA GLU A 104 20.19 8.27 4.79
C GLU A 104 18.87 8.18 4.01
N VAL A 105 18.91 8.65 2.77
CA VAL A 105 17.82 8.46 1.81
C VAL A 105 17.61 6.96 1.56
N LEU A 106 16.35 6.53 1.56
CA LEU A 106 15.94 5.16 1.32
C LEU A 106 16.28 4.75 -0.12
N SER A 107 16.94 3.61 -0.25
CA SER A 107 17.16 2.91 -1.50
C SER A 107 16.50 1.54 -1.41
N MET A 108 15.61 1.24 -2.36
CA MET A 108 14.91 -0.05 -2.46
C MET A 108 14.74 -0.43 -3.91
N PHE A 109 15.00 -1.69 -4.25
CA PHE A 109 14.84 -2.20 -5.62
C PHE A 109 13.78 -3.29 -5.67
N ASN A 110 13.03 -3.36 -6.78
CA ASN A 110 12.01 -4.36 -7.06
C ASN A 110 10.81 -4.34 -6.09
N VAL A 111 10.31 -3.15 -5.77
CA VAL A 111 9.03 -2.97 -5.06
C VAL A 111 7.88 -3.07 -6.07
N SER A 112 6.88 -3.88 -5.79
CA SER A 112 5.67 -3.98 -6.62
C SER A 112 4.64 -2.94 -6.17
N LEU A 113 4.11 -2.17 -7.12
CA LEU A 113 3.04 -1.20 -6.91
C LEU A 113 1.83 -1.57 -7.77
N HIS A 114 0.68 -1.73 -7.14
CA HIS A 114 -0.61 -1.82 -7.82
C HIS A 114 -1.45 -0.60 -7.45
N VAL A 115 -2.09 0.02 -8.44
CA VAL A 115 -2.98 1.17 -8.24
C VAL A 115 -4.34 0.78 -8.77
N LEU A 116 -5.35 0.80 -7.90
CA LEU A 116 -6.71 0.35 -8.19
C LEU A 116 -7.68 1.52 -8.05
N LYS A 117 -8.65 1.59 -8.96
CA LYS A 117 -9.78 2.53 -8.94
C LYS A 117 -11.05 1.84 -8.46
N GLU A 118 -12.14 2.60 -8.36
CA GLU A 118 -13.47 2.06 -8.05
C GLU A 118 -13.82 0.81 -8.87
N GLY A 119 -14.34 -0.20 -8.18
CA GLY A 119 -14.78 -1.46 -8.77
C GLY A 119 -13.69 -2.53 -8.87
N ASP A 120 -12.43 -2.12 -8.95
CA ASP A 120 -11.30 -3.04 -9.02
C ASP A 120 -11.18 -3.83 -7.70
N ARG A 121 -10.60 -5.04 -7.80
CA ARG A 121 -10.45 -5.94 -6.66
C ARG A 121 -9.01 -6.36 -6.48
N PHE A 122 -8.62 -6.58 -5.23
CA PHE A 122 -7.31 -7.07 -4.84
C PHE A 122 -7.46 -8.25 -3.87
N ASN A 123 -6.66 -9.28 -4.06
CA ASN A 123 -6.63 -10.43 -3.16
C ASN A 123 -5.52 -10.22 -2.11
N LEU A 124 -5.90 -10.00 -0.85
CA LEU A 124 -4.97 -9.73 0.24
C LEU A 124 -4.12 -10.95 0.62
N LEU A 125 -4.54 -12.16 0.27
CA LEU A 125 -3.81 -13.41 0.56
C LEU A 125 -2.70 -13.65 -0.46
N THR A 126 -3.00 -13.53 -1.75
CA THR A 126 -2.00 -13.68 -2.83
C THR A 126 -1.17 -12.41 -3.04
N LYS A 127 -1.71 -11.28 -2.60
CA LYS A 127 -1.27 -9.90 -2.87
C LYS A 127 -1.19 -9.58 -4.36
N LEU A 128 -2.24 -9.96 -5.09
CA LEU A 128 -2.38 -9.68 -6.52
C LEU A 128 -3.75 -9.04 -6.80
N PRO A 129 -3.83 -8.12 -7.78
CA PRO A 129 -5.10 -7.65 -8.29
C PRO A 129 -5.83 -8.81 -8.99
N PHE A 130 -7.16 -8.75 -8.98
CA PHE A 130 -7.96 -9.59 -9.87
C PHE A 130 -7.89 -8.96 -11.26
N GLU A 131 -7.53 -9.75 -12.27
CA GLU A 131 -7.68 -9.31 -13.66
C GLU A 131 -9.18 -9.17 -13.95
N GLU A 132 -9.58 -8.04 -14.54
CA GLU A 132 -10.92 -7.92 -15.11
C GLU A 132 -11.09 -9.05 -16.14
N GLU A 133 -12.21 -9.79 -16.10
CA GLU A 133 -12.59 -10.65 -17.22
C GLU A 133 -12.84 -9.73 -18.44
N ASN A 134 -11.79 -9.42 -19.19
CA ASN A 134 -11.84 -8.69 -20.45
C ASN A 134 -12.44 -9.56 -21.56
N SER A 135 -13.69 -9.97 -21.37
CA SER A 135 -14.44 -10.70 -22.37
C SER A 135 -15.94 -10.43 -22.20
N ARG A 136 -16.46 -9.36 -22.86
CA ARG A 136 -17.77 -9.37 -23.56
C ARG A 136 -18.34 -8.03 -24.07
N ASN A 137 -17.66 -6.88 -23.99
CA ASN A 137 -18.30 -5.62 -24.43
C ASN A 137 -17.69 -4.89 -25.65
N GLU A 138 -16.67 -5.44 -26.31
CA GLU A 138 -16.18 -4.88 -27.59
C GLU A 138 -16.90 -5.41 -28.84
N ASN A 139 -17.75 -6.44 -28.73
CA ASN A 139 -18.47 -7.03 -29.87
C ASN A 139 -19.93 -6.54 -30.07
N ASN A 140 -20.33 -5.40 -29.49
CA ASN A 140 -21.68 -4.85 -29.67
C ASN A 140 -21.69 -3.38 -30.16
N ARG A 141 -20.66 -3.01 -30.93
CA ARG A 141 -20.69 -1.82 -31.78
C ARG A 141 -20.28 -2.24 -33.18
N ASP A 142 -21.23 -2.82 -33.91
CA ASP A 142 -21.37 -2.73 -35.37
C ASP A 142 -22.79 -3.19 -35.77
#